data_AF-A0ABD2P5B7-F1
#
_entry.id   AF-A0ABD2P5B7-F1
#
_cell.length_a   1.000
_cell.length_b   1.000
_cell.length_c   1.000
_cell.angle_alpha   90.00
_cell.angle_beta   90.00
_cell.angle_gamma   90.00
#
_symmetry.space_group_name_H-M   'P 1'
#
loop_
_entity.id
_entity.type
_entity.pdbx_description
1 polymer ?
#
loop_
_entity_poly.entity_id
_entity_poly.type
_entity_poly.pdbx_seq_one_letter_code
_entity_poly.pdbx_strand_id
1 'polypeptide(L)'
;MVQEQEVVSGRSDDDEVDEEIDDLYRTNKKWARISFTGKLGKNTALLVHRDLGFKAIDLILKYREKAGVNPLNRFIFGEPLLENFSTSKREHKSESNTDKNSNLSCSETSDEDYSPSVTEAEMNYIFGKKQSPRVSWSAVEKATAREYFHDEIYFGDRITREKINKFFQEEKRVYSKRTPHLIMQWVKGQRKDIINKKEGRQGKRNRWSTPEKEVLRSSTEKHSAGGTIPTLSECENIFEQNEGVLQGRNPKSIKAYIHRQLRCDNPQFNNNKV
;
A
#
# COMPACT_ATOMS: atom_id res chain seq x y z
N MET A 1 31.03 7.63 55.63
CA MET A 1 31.28 7.05 54.30
C MET A 1 29.94 6.97 53.58
N VAL A 2 29.67 7.91 52.69
CA VAL A 2 28.44 7.95 51.88
C VAL A 2 28.83 7.44 50.50
N GLN A 3 28.20 6.36 50.05
CA GLN A 3 28.38 5.82 48.70
C GLN A 3 27.51 6.62 47.74
N GLU A 4 28.15 7.31 46.80
CA GLU A 4 27.49 7.93 45.66
C GLU A 4 27.18 6.83 44.62
N GLN A 5 25.90 6.71 44.26
CA GLN A 5 25.44 5.91 43.12
C GLN A 5 25.53 6.75 41.84
N GLU A 6 26.44 6.39 40.94
CA GLU A 6 26.42 6.88 39.56
C GLU A 6 25.23 6.27 38.81
N VAL A 7 24.25 7.11 38.50
CA VAL A 7 23.17 6.79 37.56
C VAL A 7 23.67 7.10 36.15
N VAL A 8 24.14 6.08 35.45
CA VAL A 8 24.48 6.17 34.02
C VAL A 8 23.17 6.12 33.22
N SER A 9 22.63 7.30 32.88
CA SER A 9 21.52 7.40 31.94
C SER A 9 22.04 7.16 30.52
N GLY A 10 21.85 5.95 30.00
CA GLY A 10 22.11 5.64 28.59
C GLY A 10 21.12 6.38 27.68
N ARG A 11 21.57 7.50 27.11
CA ARG A 11 20.94 8.08 25.91
C ARG A 11 21.27 7.17 24.73
N SER A 12 20.24 6.68 24.05
CA SER A 12 20.38 5.91 22.81
C SER A 12 20.64 6.86 21.64
N ASP A 13 21.78 6.69 20.97
CA ASP A 13 22.20 7.47 19.78
C ASP A 13 21.26 7.35 18.54
N ASP A 14 20.10 6.68 18.68
CA ASP A 14 19.12 6.57 17.60
C ASP A 14 18.25 7.84 17.45
N ASP A 15 18.24 8.75 18.44
CA ASP A 15 17.49 10.02 18.38
C ASP A 15 18.25 11.16 17.68
N GLU A 16 19.58 11.03 17.47
CA GLU A 16 20.42 12.11 16.91
C GLU A 16 20.27 12.25 15.39
N VAL A 17 19.88 11.16 14.70
CA VAL A 17 19.71 11.15 13.23
C VAL A 17 18.43 11.90 12.79
N ASP A 18 17.41 11.95 13.65
CA ASP A 18 16.15 12.62 13.33
C ASP A 18 16.27 14.16 13.47
N GLU A 19 17.13 14.66 14.37
CA GLU A 19 17.39 16.11 14.51
C GLU A 19 18.20 16.67 13.31
N GLU A 20 19.17 15.91 12.79
CA GLU A 20 20.01 16.35 11.67
C GLU A 20 19.22 16.43 10.34
N ILE A 21 18.24 15.54 10.15
CA ILE A 21 17.34 15.58 9.00
C ILE A 21 16.42 16.81 9.08
N ASP A 22 15.91 17.14 10.26
CA ASP A 22 15.03 18.30 10.46
C ASP A 22 15.78 19.62 10.26
N ASP A 23 17.06 19.70 10.64
CA ASP A 23 17.90 20.87 10.36
C ASP A 23 18.25 21.03 8.88
N LEU A 24 18.38 19.92 8.14
CA LEU A 24 18.52 19.93 6.68
C LEU A 24 17.25 20.43 5.97
N TYR A 25 16.06 20.16 6.54
CA TYR A 25 14.78 20.72 6.08
C TYR A 25 14.61 22.20 6.47
N ARG A 26 15.13 22.62 7.63
CA ARG A 26 15.09 24.03 8.07
C ARG A 26 16.02 24.94 7.28
N THR A 27 17.18 24.42 6.87
CA THR A 27 18.18 25.18 6.09
C THR A 27 17.87 25.20 4.59
N ASN A 28 17.18 24.20 4.04
CA ASN A 28 16.76 24.19 2.63
C ASN A 28 15.35 24.77 2.41
N LYS A 29 15.17 26.06 2.72
CA LYS A 29 13.98 26.87 2.35
C LYS A 29 13.69 26.91 0.84
N LYS A 30 14.56 26.33 0.00
CA LYS A 30 14.43 26.27 -1.46
C LYS A 30 13.32 25.35 -1.93
N TRP A 31 12.90 24.37 -1.15
CA TRP A 31 11.88 23.40 -1.56
C TRP A 31 10.59 23.55 -0.76
N ALA A 32 9.46 23.42 -1.43
CA ALA A 32 8.13 23.36 -0.84
C ALA A 32 7.45 22.05 -1.23
N ARG A 33 6.75 21.45 -0.28
CA ARG A 33 5.90 20.30 -0.53
C ARG A 33 4.49 20.79 -0.82
N ILE A 34 4.00 20.55 -2.04
CA ILE A 34 2.64 20.87 -2.45
C ILE A 34 1.86 19.58 -2.57
N SER A 35 0.73 19.50 -1.86
CA SER A 35 -0.19 18.37 -1.93
C SER A 35 -1.32 18.69 -2.92
N PHE A 36 -1.57 17.79 -3.85
CA PHE A 36 -2.68 17.88 -4.80
C PHE A 36 -3.45 16.56 -4.83
N THR A 37 -4.73 16.65 -5.11
CA THR A 37 -5.60 15.50 -5.29
C THR A 37 -5.69 15.19 -6.77
N GLY A 38 -5.18 14.02 -7.18
CA GLY A 38 -5.27 13.57 -8.58
C GLY A 38 -6.69 13.16 -8.98
N LYS A 39 -6.88 12.82 -10.26
CA LYS A 39 -8.19 12.41 -10.82
C LYS A 39 -8.86 11.24 -10.07
N LEU A 40 -8.07 10.34 -9.46
CA LEU A 40 -8.56 9.19 -8.69
C LEU A 40 -8.84 9.52 -7.21
N GLY A 41 -8.91 10.79 -6.82
CA GLY A 41 -9.10 11.20 -5.43
C GLY A 41 -7.91 10.91 -4.50
N LYS A 42 -6.80 10.38 -5.03
CA LYS A 42 -5.59 10.09 -4.27
C LYS A 42 -4.78 11.38 -4.07
N ASN A 43 -4.47 11.68 -2.82
CA ASN A 43 -3.55 12.76 -2.48
C ASN A 43 -2.13 12.36 -2.85
N THR A 44 -1.49 13.18 -3.67
CA THR A 44 -0.09 13.05 -4.06
C THR A 44 0.63 14.32 -3.63
N ALA A 45 1.87 14.18 -3.14
CA ALA A 45 2.70 15.31 -2.80
C ALA A 45 3.84 15.44 -3.82
N LEU A 46 4.02 16.66 -4.34
CA LEU A 46 5.18 17.02 -5.16
C LEU A 46 6.10 17.91 -4.33
N LEU A 47 7.40 17.65 -4.43
CA LEU A 47 8.43 18.55 -3.92
C LEU A 47 8.83 19.49 -5.06
N VAL A 48 8.54 20.77 -4.90
CA VAL A 48 8.84 21.80 -5.91
C VAL A 48 9.81 22.81 -5.33
N HIS A 49 10.68 23.37 -6.19
CA HIS A 49 11.48 24.52 -5.78
C HIS A 49 10.55 25.70 -5.53
N ARG A 50 10.64 26.44 -4.41
CA ARG A 50 9.73 27.53 -4.07
C ARG A 50 9.61 28.55 -5.20
N ASP A 51 10.74 29.09 -5.64
CA ASP A 51 10.71 30.20 -6.61
C ASP A 51 10.23 29.78 -8.01
N LEU A 52 10.55 28.56 -8.45
CA LEU A 52 10.19 28.07 -9.79
C LEU A 52 8.80 27.40 -9.79
N GLY A 53 8.47 26.68 -8.73
CA GLY A 53 7.22 25.95 -8.57
C GLY A 53 6.02 26.90 -8.50
N PHE A 54 6.10 27.97 -7.70
CA PHE A 54 5.01 28.94 -7.63
C PHE A 54 4.82 29.69 -8.95
N LYS A 55 5.92 30.12 -9.62
CA LYS A 55 5.83 30.74 -10.95
C LYS A 55 5.19 29.83 -11.99
N ALA A 56 5.50 28.53 -11.97
CA ALA A 56 4.90 27.56 -12.87
C ALA A 56 3.39 27.38 -12.59
N ILE A 57 3.00 27.33 -11.32
CA ILE A 57 1.58 27.25 -10.91
C ILE A 57 0.82 28.51 -11.33
N ASP A 58 1.38 29.69 -11.06
CA ASP A 58 0.79 30.97 -11.46
C ASP A 58 0.60 31.06 -12.97
N LEU A 59 1.58 30.56 -13.74
CA LEU A 59 1.49 30.50 -15.19
C LEU A 59 0.35 29.58 -15.65
N ILE A 60 0.21 28.39 -15.05
CA ILE A 60 -0.91 27.48 -15.35
C ILE A 60 -2.25 28.17 -15.03
N LEU A 61 -2.38 28.78 -13.85
CA LEU A 61 -3.61 29.47 -13.44
C LEU A 61 -3.95 30.66 -14.36
N LYS A 62 -2.93 31.40 -14.81
CA LYS A 62 -3.10 32.55 -15.72
C LYS A 62 -3.60 32.14 -17.12
N TYR A 63 -3.18 30.99 -17.63
CA TYR A 63 -3.49 30.57 -19.00
C TYR A 63 -4.61 29.50 -19.10
N ARG A 64 -5.11 28.97 -17.98
CA ARG A 64 -6.12 27.88 -18.01
C ARG A 64 -7.44 28.29 -18.66
N GLU A 65 -7.88 29.53 -18.48
CA GLU A 65 -9.12 30.04 -19.08
C GLU A 65 -9.03 30.06 -20.62
N LYS A 66 -7.87 30.46 -21.14
CA LYS A 66 -7.57 30.42 -22.59
C LYS A 66 -7.52 29.00 -23.14
N ALA A 67 -7.26 28.01 -22.29
CA ALA A 67 -7.31 26.59 -22.63
C ALA A 67 -8.72 25.98 -22.48
N GLY A 68 -9.76 26.81 -22.24
CA GLY A 68 -11.14 26.35 -22.09
C GLY A 68 -11.47 25.76 -20.71
N VAL A 69 -10.60 25.94 -19.71
CA VAL A 69 -10.89 25.51 -18.34
C VAL A 69 -11.79 26.53 -17.66
N ASN A 70 -13.00 26.12 -17.28
CA ASN A 70 -13.97 26.96 -16.58
C ASN A 70 -13.33 27.59 -15.30
N PRO A 71 -13.45 28.91 -15.07
CA PRO A 71 -12.90 29.55 -13.87
C PRO A 71 -13.47 29.01 -12.56
N LEU A 72 -14.70 28.50 -12.56
CA LEU A 72 -15.34 27.83 -11.43
C LEU A 72 -14.84 26.39 -11.22
N ASN A 73 -14.04 25.86 -12.14
CA ASN A 73 -13.46 24.52 -12.01
C ASN A 73 -12.46 24.48 -10.85
N ARG A 74 -12.76 23.60 -9.89
CA ARG A 74 -11.91 23.32 -8.73
C ARG A 74 -10.57 22.66 -9.11
N PHE A 75 -10.47 22.06 -10.29
CA PHE A 75 -9.28 21.35 -10.76
C PHE A 75 -8.38 22.26 -11.61
N ILE A 76 -7.06 22.06 -11.51
CA ILE A 76 -6.05 22.92 -12.16
C ILE A 76 -6.00 22.71 -13.68
N PHE A 77 -6.09 21.45 -14.14
CA PHE A 77 -5.80 21.08 -15.53
C PHE A 77 -7.03 20.79 -16.40
N GLY A 78 -8.21 20.64 -15.82
CA GLY A 78 -9.42 20.29 -16.56
C GLY A 78 -10.48 19.65 -15.68
N GLU A 79 -11.73 19.69 -16.12
CA GLU A 79 -12.85 19.07 -15.43
C GLU A 79 -12.74 17.55 -15.62
N PRO A 80 -12.71 16.75 -14.54
CA PRO A 80 -12.80 15.31 -14.69
C PRO A 80 -14.16 15.02 -15.33
N LEU A 81 -14.15 14.50 -16.56
CA LEU A 81 -15.36 14.07 -17.26
C LEU A 81 -16.13 13.11 -16.34
N LEU A 82 -17.23 13.58 -15.77
CA LEU A 82 -18.12 12.79 -14.91
C LEU A 82 -18.86 11.72 -15.72
N GLU A 83 -18.89 11.85 -17.05
CA GLU A 83 -19.72 11.04 -17.95
C GLU A 83 -19.31 9.56 -18.01
N ASN A 84 -18.10 9.17 -17.59
CA ASN A 84 -17.66 7.78 -17.65
C ASN A 84 -17.70 7.05 -16.28
N PHE A 85 -18.21 7.69 -15.23
CA PHE A 85 -18.47 7.03 -13.94
C PHE A 85 -19.94 6.68 -13.72
N SER A 86 -20.79 6.81 -14.76
CA SER A 86 -22.05 6.08 -14.78
C SER A 86 -21.69 4.59 -14.78
N THR A 87 -21.75 4.01 -13.59
CA THR A 87 -21.87 2.57 -13.40
C THR A 87 -22.79 2.05 -14.49
N SER A 88 -22.27 1.13 -15.30
CA SER A 88 -23.10 0.26 -16.12
C SER A 88 -24.05 -0.45 -15.15
N LYS A 89 -25.19 0.17 -14.86
CA LYS A 89 -26.41 -0.54 -14.48
C LYS A 89 -26.68 -1.40 -15.70
N ARG A 90 -26.16 -2.62 -15.64
CA ARG A 90 -26.59 -3.73 -16.47
C ARG A 90 -28.06 -3.92 -16.09
N GLU A 91 -28.94 -3.23 -16.82
CA GLU A 91 -30.37 -3.50 -16.74
C GLU A 91 -30.52 -4.97 -17.15
N HIS A 92 -30.80 -5.82 -16.16
CA HIS A 92 -31.37 -7.13 -16.41
C HIS A 92 -32.72 -6.89 -17.07
N LYS A 93 -32.71 -6.91 -18.40
CA LYS A 93 -33.90 -7.03 -19.22
C LYS A 93 -34.53 -8.37 -18.84
N SER A 94 -35.60 -8.30 -18.05
CA SER A 94 -36.44 -9.44 -17.73
C SER A 94 -37.19 -9.80 -19.00
N GLU A 95 -36.81 -10.92 -19.59
CA GLU A 95 -37.54 -11.54 -20.70
C GLU A 95 -38.93 -11.95 -20.22
N SER A 96 -39.95 -11.34 -20.81
CA SER A 96 -41.30 -11.88 -20.80
C SER A 96 -41.48 -12.65 -22.10
N ASN A 97 -41.72 -13.96 -21.95
CA ASN A 97 -42.19 -14.83 -23.03
C ASN A 97 -43.59 -14.36 -23.48
N THR A 98 -43.75 -14.06 -24.77
CA THR A 98 -44.94 -14.49 -25.53
C THR A 98 -44.70 -14.33 -27.03
N ASP A 99 -45.11 -15.38 -27.75
CA ASP A 99 -44.83 -15.70 -29.13
C ASP A 99 -45.38 -14.70 -30.18
N LYS A 100 -44.63 -14.50 -31.27
CA LYS A 100 -44.99 -14.90 -32.65
C LYS A 100 -44.22 -14.11 -33.72
N ASN A 101 -43.50 -14.85 -34.56
CA ASN A 101 -43.44 -14.73 -36.02
C ASN A 101 -43.10 -13.36 -36.65
N SER A 102 -41.87 -13.23 -37.15
CA SER A 102 -41.64 -12.87 -38.57
C SER A 102 -40.15 -12.98 -38.92
N ASN A 103 -39.90 -13.65 -40.04
CA ASN A 103 -38.62 -13.72 -40.72
C ASN A 103 -38.11 -12.32 -41.06
N LEU A 104 -36.94 -11.95 -40.55
CA LEU A 104 -36.09 -10.94 -41.18
C LEU A 104 -34.62 -11.29 -40.93
N SER A 105 -33.98 -11.74 -42.00
CA SER A 105 -32.53 -11.97 -42.10
C SER A 105 -31.81 -10.64 -41.92
N CYS A 106 -31.00 -10.52 -40.87
CA CYS A 106 -30.06 -9.43 -40.66
C CYS A 106 -28.72 -10.07 -40.30
N SER A 107 -27.71 -9.80 -41.13
CA SER A 107 -26.38 -10.38 -41.09
C SER A 107 -25.64 -10.00 -39.81
N GLU A 108 -25.28 -11.00 -39.01
CA GLU A 108 -24.33 -10.91 -37.92
C GLU A 108 -22.94 -10.55 -38.46
N THR A 109 -22.56 -9.29 -38.36
CA THR A 109 -21.14 -8.92 -38.34
C THR A 109 -20.67 -9.09 -36.90
N SER A 110 -19.92 -10.17 -36.68
CA SER A 110 -19.21 -10.44 -35.44
C SER A 110 -18.16 -9.36 -35.18
N ASP A 111 -18.53 -8.31 -34.45
CA ASP A 111 -17.57 -7.46 -33.75
C ASP A 111 -17.00 -8.28 -32.60
N GLU A 112 -15.96 -9.04 -32.92
CA GLU A 112 -15.08 -9.68 -31.96
C GLU A 112 -14.59 -8.61 -30.96
N ASP A 113 -15.01 -8.75 -29.72
CA ASP A 113 -14.53 -8.05 -28.56
C ASP A 113 -12.99 -8.10 -28.51
N TYR A 114 -12.35 -7.05 -29.03
CA TYR A 114 -10.93 -6.79 -28.83
C TYR A 114 -10.71 -6.43 -27.35
N SER A 115 -10.64 -7.47 -26.51
CA SER A 115 -10.13 -7.37 -25.16
C SER A 115 -8.61 -7.52 -25.26
N PRO A 116 -7.81 -6.43 -25.24
CA PRO A 116 -6.37 -6.55 -25.28
C PRO A 116 -5.94 -7.41 -24.09
N SER A 117 -5.45 -8.62 -24.38
CA SER A 117 -4.82 -9.47 -23.38
C SER A 117 -3.56 -8.73 -22.93
N VAL A 118 -3.70 -7.92 -21.88
CA VAL A 118 -2.58 -7.25 -21.23
C VAL A 118 -1.69 -8.36 -20.71
N THR A 119 -0.65 -8.68 -21.47
CA THR A 119 0.33 -9.68 -21.06
C THR A 119 0.94 -9.21 -19.73
N GLU A 120 1.22 -10.13 -18.81
CA GLU A 120 1.84 -9.80 -17.50
C GLU A 120 3.12 -8.95 -17.61
N ALA A 121 3.73 -8.93 -18.80
CA ALA A 121 4.88 -8.09 -19.13
C ALA A 121 4.61 -6.58 -19.09
N GLU A 122 3.37 -6.12 -19.29
CA GLU A 122 3.03 -4.69 -19.37
C GLU A 122 2.65 -4.06 -18.01
N MET A 123 2.34 -4.86 -16.98
CA MET A 123 1.78 -4.34 -15.73
C MET A 123 2.81 -3.82 -14.69
N ASN A 124 4.11 -3.87 -14.98
CA ASN A 124 5.15 -3.47 -14.01
C ASN A 124 5.87 -2.15 -14.36
N TYR A 125 5.20 -1.22 -15.04
CA TYR A 125 5.72 0.13 -15.23
C TYR A 125 5.23 1.05 -14.11
N ILE A 126 6.16 1.45 -13.23
CA ILE A 126 5.93 2.52 -12.26
C ILE A 126 6.80 3.70 -12.69
N PHE A 127 6.17 4.85 -13.01
CA PHE A 127 6.83 6.04 -13.56
C PHE A 127 7.67 5.79 -14.82
N GLY A 128 7.15 4.99 -15.76
CA GLY A 128 7.84 4.70 -17.03
C GLY A 128 9.09 3.82 -16.89
N LYS A 129 9.36 3.27 -15.70
CA LYS A 129 10.45 2.31 -15.48
C LYS A 129 9.87 0.93 -15.19
N LYS A 130 10.33 -0.06 -15.96
CA LYS A 130 10.06 -1.47 -15.70
C LYS A 130 10.67 -1.84 -14.35
N GLN A 131 9.82 -2.15 -13.38
CA GLN A 131 10.26 -2.61 -12.07
C GLN A 131 10.80 -4.03 -12.22
N SER A 132 12.02 -4.27 -11.74
CA SER A 132 12.52 -5.64 -11.65
C SER A 132 11.68 -6.40 -10.62
N PRO A 133 11.33 -7.67 -10.90
CA PRO A 133 10.61 -8.48 -9.93
C PRO A 133 11.41 -8.58 -8.64
N ARG A 134 10.75 -8.46 -7.50
CA ARG A 134 11.39 -8.59 -6.20
C ARG A 134 11.90 -10.03 -6.04
N VAL A 135 13.22 -10.19 -6.00
CA VAL A 135 13.86 -11.49 -5.77
C VAL A 135 13.67 -11.89 -4.31
N SER A 136 12.93 -12.97 -4.06
CA SER A 136 12.74 -13.54 -2.71
C SER A 136 14.04 -14.13 -2.17
N TRP A 137 14.24 -14.09 -0.85
CA TRP A 137 15.42 -14.69 -0.21
C TRP A 137 15.33 -16.21 -0.25
N SER A 138 16.35 -16.86 -0.82
CA SER A 138 16.45 -18.32 -0.90
C SER A 138 16.66 -18.93 0.47
N ALA A 139 16.37 -20.23 0.63
CA ALA A 139 16.59 -20.93 1.89
C ALA A 139 18.08 -20.95 2.29
N VAL A 140 18.96 -21.17 1.31
CA VAL A 140 20.42 -21.19 1.49
C VAL A 140 20.92 -19.81 1.95
N GLU A 141 20.51 -18.73 1.27
CA GLU A 141 20.84 -17.35 1.69
C GLU A 141 20.44 -17.12 3.16
N LYS A 142 19.22 -17.50 3.55
CA LYS A 142 18.76 -17.28 4.93
C LYS A 142 19.54 -18.09 5.96
N ALA A 143 19.89 -19.34 5.64
CA ALA A 143 20.63 -20.22 6.54
C ALA A 143 22.05 -19.69 6.77
N THR A 144 22.79 -19.44 5.69
CA THR A 144 24.17 -18.92 5.74
C THR A 144 24.26 -17.58 6.48
N ALA A 145 23.32 -16.65 6.23
CA ALA A 145 23.32 -15.38 6.96
C ALA A 145 22.97 -15.53 8.45
N ARG A 146 22.09 -16.46 8.83
CA ARG A 146 21.74 -16.69 10.25
C ARG A 146 22.89 -17.28 11.03
N GLU A 147 23.62 -18.20 10.41
CA GLU A 147 24.79 -18.83 11.00
C GLU A 147 25.89 -17.79 11.23
N TYR A 148 26.23 -17.00 10.22
CA TYR A 148 27.30 -16.01 10.31
C TYR A 148 27.00 -14.84 11.27
N PHE A 149 25.75 -14.37 11.29
CA PHE A 149 25.30 -13.24 12.13
C PHE A 149 24.50 -13.70 13.34
N HIS A 150 24.77 -14.90 13.86
CA HIS A 150 24.04 -15.44 15.00
C HIS A 150 24.04 -14.46 16.18
N ASP A 151 25.21 -13.95 16.55
CA ASP A 151 25.33 -13.14 17.76
C ASP A 151 24.67 -11.76 17.60
N GLU A 152 24.81 -11.12 16.44
CA GLU A 152 24.12 -9.87 16.14
C GLU A 152 22.59 -10.01 16.10
N ILE A 153 22.10 -11.16 15.65
CA ILE A 153 20.66 -11.42 15.52
C ILE A 153 20.05 -11.75 16.89
N TYR A 154 20.71 -12.56 17.70
CA TYR A 154 20.12 -13.14 18.93
C TYR A 154 20.56 -12.45 20.23
N PHE A 155 21.81 -11.98 20.32
CA PHE A 155 22.38 -11.34 21.50
C PHE A 155 22.42 -9.81 21.41
N GLY A 156 22.24 -9.26 20.21
CA GLY A 156 22.06 -7.82 20.02
C GLY A 156 23.35 -7.05 19.75
N ASP A 157 24.41 -7.74 19.33
CA ASP A 157 25.65 -7.11 18.90
C ASP A 157 25.45 -6.16 17.72
N ARG A 158 26.30 -5.13 17.63
CA ARG A 158 26.20 -4.11 16.59
C ARG A 158 26.70 -4.67 15.25
N ILE A 159 25.83 -4.67 14.24
CA ILE A 159 26.20 -5.05 12.87
C ILE A 159 26.99 -3.91 12.23
N THR A 160 28.28 -4.12 11.96
CA THR A 160 29.13 -3.14 11.26
C THR A 160 29.11 -3.33 9.74
N ARG A 161 29.32 -2.24 8.99
CA ARG A 161 29.39 -2.30 7.52
C ARG A 161 30.57 -3.14 7.03
N GLU A 162 31.68 -3.13 7.76
CA GLU A 162 32.88 -3.92 7.48
C GLU A 162 32.60 -5.42 7.58
N LYS A 163 31.94 -5.87 8.66
CA LYS A 163 31.57 -7.29 8.83
C LYS A 163 30.64 -7.76 7.71
N ILE A 164 29.67 -6.94 7.30
CA ILE A 164 28.78 -7.24 6.17
C ILE A 164 29.55 -7.33 4.85
N ASN A 165 30.48 -6.41 4.59
CA ASN A 165 31.29 -6.45 3.39
C ASN A 165 32.20 -7.68 3.35
N LYS A 166 32.82 -8.04 4.49
CA LYS A 166 33.64 -9.25 4.63
C LYS A 166 32.81 -10.51 4.32
N PHE A 167 31.66 -10.65 4.97
CA PHE A 167 30.71 -11.73 4.70
C PHE A 167 30.29 -11.81 3.23
N PHE A 168 29.99 -10.68 2.61
CA PHE A 168 29.58 -10.63 1.20
C PHE A 168 30.70 -11.09 0.26
N GLN A 169 31.96 -10.80 0.57
CA GLN A 169 33.10 -11.29 -0.24
C GLN A 169 33.32 -12.80 -0.04
N GLU A 170 33.23 -13.29 1.20
CA GLU A 170 33.35 -14.72 1.54
C GLU A 170 32.25 -15.55 0.85
N GLU A 171 31.01 -15.07 0.89
CA GLU A 171 29.82 -15.80 0.38
C GLU A 171 29.32 -15.27 -0.98
N LYS A 172 30.19 -14.66 -1.78
CA LYS A 172 29.83 -13.99 -3.04
C LYS A 172 29.05 -14.88 -4.02
N ARG A 173 29.30 -16.19 -4.00
CA ARG A 173 28.61 -17.18 -4.84
C ARG A 173 27.13 -17.29 -4.48
N VAL A 174 26.82 -17.36 -3.19
CA VAL A 174 25.44 -17.48 -2.67
C VAL A 174 24.66 -16.18 -2.90
N TYR A 175 25.33 -15.03 -2.72
CA TYR A 175 24.71 -13.70 -2.78
C TYR A 175 24.92 -12.96 -4.10
N SER A 176 25.11 -13.67 -5.21
CA SER A 176 25.39 -13.08 -6.53
C SER A 176 24.35 -12.06 -7.02
N LYS A 177 23.10 -12.15 -6.54
CA LYS A 177 21.98 -11.25 -6.88
C LYS A 177 21.69 -10.19 -5.80
N ARG A 178 22.55 -10.06 -4.78
CA ARG A 178 22.35 -9.16 -3.64
C ARG A 178 23.48 -8.16 -3.53
N THR A 179 23.19 -7.06 -2.86
CA THR A 179 24.20 -6.08 -2.44
C THR A 179 24.45 -6.23 -0.93
N PRO A 180 25.62 -5.83 -0.43
CA PRO A 180 25.90 -5.79 1.01
C PRO A 180 24.80 -5.05 1.81
N HIS A 181 24.27 -3.97 1.25
CA HIS A 181 23.18 -3.21 1.87
C HIS A 181 21.91 -4.05 2.09
N LEU A 182 21.51 -4.88 1.11
CA LEU A 182 20.33 -5.75 1.23
C LEU A 182 20.52 -6.83 2.31
N ILE A 183 21.74 -7.36 2.44
CA ILE A 183 22.10 -8.31 3.51
C ILE A 183 21.97 -7.62 4.87
N MET A 184 22.56 -6.43 5.03
CA MET A 184 22.46 -5.64 6.26
C MET A 184 20.99 -5.35 6.64
N GLN A 185 20.17 -4.92 5.68
CA GLN A 185 18.74 -4.68 5.91
C GLN A 185 18.02 -5.96 6.37
N TRP A 186 18.35 -7.10 5.78
CA TRP A 186 17.75 -8.38 6.14
C TRP A 186 18.12 -8.80 7.56
N VAL A 187 19.40 -8.74 7.93
CA VAL A 187 19.89 -9.08 9.28
C VAL A 187 19.25 -8.17 10.33
N LYS A 188 19.22 -6.85 10.10
CA LYS A 188 18.50 -5.90 10.97
C LYS A 188 17.01 -6.24 11.09
N GLY A 189 16.39 -6.66 9.99
CA GLY A 189 15.00 -7.12 9.96
C GLY A 189 14.76 -8.37 10.83
N GLN A 190 15.67 -9.36 10.78
CA GLN A 190 15.59 -10.56 11.63
C GLN A 190 15.74 -10.20 13.11
N ARG A 191 16.71 -9.37 13.47
CA ARG A 191 16.89 -8.87 14.85
C ARG A 191 15.62 -8.19 15.36
N LYS A 192 15.04 -7.27 14.56
CA LYS A 192 13.80 -6.57 14.91
C LYS A 192 12.63 -7.53 15.12
N ASP A 193 12.50 -8.54 14.26
CA ASP A 193 11.44 -9.55 14.39
C ASP A 193 11.60 -10.36 15.71
N ILE A 194 12.83 -10.66 16.14
CA ILE A 194 13.12 -11.32 17.43
C ILE A 194 12.81 -10.41 18.62
N ILE A 195 13.23 -9.14 18.58
CA ILE A 195 12.95 -8.16 19.65
C ILE A 195 11.43 -7.99 19.81
N ASN A 196 10.71 -7.79 18.71
CA ASN A 196 9.25 -7.69 18.74
C ASN A 196 8.60 -8.93 19.37
N LYS A 197 9.11 -10.13 19.04
CA LYS A 197 8.64 -11.39 19.62
C LYS A 197 8.91 -11.47 21.13
N LYS A 198 10.10 -11.06 21.59
CA LYS A 198 10.48 -11.03 23.02
C LYS A 198 9.62 -10.03 23.81
N GLU A 199 9.35 -8.87 23.23
CA GLU A 199 8.53 -7.82 23.85
C GLU A 199 7.02 -8.08 23.76
N GLY A 200 6.59 -9.20 23.17
CA GLY A 200 5.18 -9.50 22.96
C GLY A 200 4.49 -8.51 22.01
N ARG A 201 5.25 -7.68 21.28
CA ARG A 201 4.68 -6.83 20.22
C ARG A 201 4.15 -7.77 19.15
N GLN A 202 2.85 -7.72 18.93
CA GLN A 202 2.18 -8.52 17.91
C GLN A 202 2.98 -8.43 16.62
N GLY A 203 3.34 -9.59 16.06
CA GLY A 203 4.15 -9.70 14.85
C GLY A 203 3.54 -8.94 13.67
N LYS A 204 4.26 -8.92 12.54
CA LYS A 204 3.76 -8.34 11.28
C LYS A 204 2.30 -8.75 11.08
N ARG A 205 1.40 -7.77 11.02
CA ARG A 205 -0.04 -8.02 10.88
C ARG A 205 -0.25 -9.06 9.78
N ASN A 206 -0.88 -10.18 10.12
CA ASN A 206 -1.15 -11.24 9.17
C ASN A 206 -1.86 -10.64 7.96
N ARG A 207 -1.27 -10.80 6.77
CA ARG A 207 -1.90 -10.34 5.54
C ARG A 207 -3.16 -11.17 5.32
N TRP A 208 -4.26 -10.54 4.90
CA TRP A 208 -5.48 -11.27 4.57
C TRP A 208 -5.24 -12.15 3.35
N SER A 209 -5.41 -13.46 3.51
CA SER A 209 -5.31 -14.46 2.45
C SER A 209 -6.52 -14.38 1.52
N THR A 210 -6.42 -14.95 0.32
CA THR A 210 -7.55 -14.98 -0.63
C THR A 210 -8.81 -15.65 -0.05
N PRO A 211 -8.74 -16.86 0.56
CA PRO A 211 -9.94 -17.49 1.11
C PRO A 211 -10.54 -16.70 2.27
N GLU A 212 -9.72 -16.07 3.13
CA GLU A 212 -10.24 -15.18 4.18
C GLU A 212 -11.05 -14.01 3.57
N LYS A 213 -10.56 -13.41 2.47
CA LYS A 213 -11.26 -12.30 1.82
C LYS A 213 -12.56 -12.73 1.16
N GLU A 214 -12.61 -13.93 0.59
CA GLU A 214 -13.82 -14.46 -0.04
C GLU A 214 -14.90 -14.72 1.00
N VAL A 215 -14.56 -15.38 2.11
CA VAL A 215 -15.47 -15.57 3.25
C VAL A 215 -16.01 -14.23 3.73
N LEU A 216 -15.13 -13.26 3.99
CA LEU A 216 -15.56 -11.95 4.47
C LEU A 216 -16.42 -11.21 3.44
N ARG A 217 -16.13 -11.31 2.15
CA ARG A 217 -16.93 -10.69 1.08
C ARG A 217 -18.34 -11.27 1.05
N SER A 218 -18.46 -12.60 1.07
CA SER A 218 -19.76 -13.29 1.03
C SER A 218 -20.58 -13.02 2.30
N SER A 219 -19.97 -13.07 3.48
CA SER A 219 -20.67 -12.82 4.75
C SER A 219 -21.10 -11.36 4.94
N THR A 220 -20.50 -10.40 4.22
CA THR A 220 -20.76 -8.96 4.38
C THR A 220 -21.51 -8.34 3.22
N GLU A 221 -22.03 -9.12 2.29
CA GLU A 221 -22.73 -8.62 1.09
C GLU A 221 -23.90 -7.68 1.44
N LYS A 222 -24.69 -8.03 2.48
CA LYS A 222 -25.79 -7.19 2.99
C LYS A 222 -25.30 -5.82 3.47
N HIS A 223 -24.17 -5.79 4.17
CA HIS A 223 -23.56 -4.57 4.69
C HIS A 223 -22.92 -3.73 3.57
N SER A 224 -22.38 -4.37 2.54
CA SER A 224 -21.87 -3.70 1.35
C SER A 224 -22.98 -3.00 0.58
N ALA A 225 -24.11 -3.68 0.35
CA ALA A 225 -25.27 -3.09 -0.33
C ALA A 225 -25.92 -1.96 0.48
N GLY A 226 -26.05 -2.12 1.80
CA GLY A 226 -26.63 -1.12 2.69
C GLY A 226 -25.67 0.00 3.12
N GLY A 227 -24.38 -0.12 2.81
CA GLY A 227 -23.36 0.79 3.32
C GLY A 227 -23.27 0.82 4.85
N THR A 228 -23.59 -0.27 5.55
CA THR A 228 -23.52 -0.32 7.02
C THR A 228 -22.27 -1.06 7.48
N ILE A 229 -21.76 -0.75 8.67
CA ILE A 229 -20.62 -1.49 9.26
C ILE A 229 -21.19 -2.58 10.16
N PRO A 230 -20.76 -3.85 10.03
CA PRO A 230 -21.21 -4.89 10.94
C PRO A 230 -20.85 -4.57 12.39
N THR A 231 -21.75 -4.94 13.28
CA THR A 231 -21.57 -4.93 14.73
C THR A 231 -20.47 -5.91 15.14
N LEU A 232 -19.99 -5.80 16.39
CA LEU A 232 -18.96 -6.70 16.87
C LEU A 232 -19.48 -8.15 17.02
N SER A 233 -20.72 -8.31 17.47
CA SER A 233 -21.39 -9.62 17.59
C SER A 233 -21.58 -10.29 16.22
N GLU A 234 -21.93 -9.54 15.18
CA GLU A 234 -21.97 -10.10 13.82
C GLU A 234 -20.58 -10.58 13.37
N CYS A 235 -19.51 -9.88 13.73
CA CYS A 235 -18.14 -10.31 13.42
C CYS A 235 -17.71 -11.54 14.22
N GLU A 236 -18.21 -11.72 15.44
CA GLU A 236 -18.04 -12.94 16.25
C GLU A 236 -18.74 -14.12 15.57
N ASN A 237 -19.99 -13.94 15.15
CA ASN A 237 -20.73 -14.97 14.40
C ASN A 237 -20.04 -15.36 13.09
N ILE A 238 -19.51 -14.39 12.33
CA ILE A 238 -18.73 -14.66 11.11
C ILE A 238 -17.46 -15.47 11.43
N PHE A 239 -16.78 -15.14 12.53
CA PHE A 239 -15.59 -15.86 12.97
C PHE A 239 -15.94 -17.31 13.35
N GLU A 240 -16.96 -17.53 14.17
CA GLU A 240 -17.40 -18.86 14.61
C GLU A 240 -17.83 -19.75 13.44
N GLN A 241 -18.58 -19.20 12.48
CA GLN A 241 -19.02 -19.94 11.28
C GLN A 241 -17.87 -20.33 10.36
N ASN A 242 -16.71 -19.65 10.45
CA ASN A 242 -15.59 -19.82 9.52
C ASN A 242 -14.26 -19.97 10.25
N GLU A 243 -14.27 -20.59 11.44
CA GLU A 243 -13.10 -20.70 12.32
C GLU A 243 -11.91 -21.36 11.60
N GLY A 244 -12.17 -22.34 10.72
CA GLY A 244 -11.13 -23.03 9.94
C GLY A 244 -10.37 -22.12 8.96
N VAL A 245 -11.01 -21.09 8.40
CA VAL A 245 -10.37 -20.17 7.44
C VAL A 245 -9.79 -18.94 8.13
N LEU A 246 -10.45 -18.46 9.19
CA LEU A 246 -10.10 -17.23 9.91
C LEU A 246 -9.17 -17.49 11.11
N GLN A 247 -8.41 -18.58 11.11
CA GLN A 247 -7.52 -18.95 12.21
C GLN A 247 -6.52 -17.84 12.55
N GLY A 248 -6.44 -17.48 13.83
CA GLY A 248 -5.55 -16.41 14.32
C GLY A 248 -6.05 -14.99 14.05
N ARG A 249 -7.31 -14.81 13.64
CA ARG A 249 -7.98 -13.51 13.58
C ARG A 249 -8.77 -13.23 14.85
N ASN A 250 -8.95 -11.96 15.15
CA ASN A 250 -9.84 -11.47 16.20
C ASN A 250 -11.06 -10.79 15.54
N PRO A 251 -12.29 -10.94 16.07
CA PRO A 251 -13.47 -10.21 15.59
C PRO A 251 -13.26 -8.71 15.37
N LYS A 252 -12.48 -8.04 16.25
CA LYS A 252 -12.10 -6.63 16.07
C LYS A 252 -11.29 -6.38 14.80
N SER A 253 -10.39 -7.31 14.44
CA SER A 253 -9.58 -7.23 13.22
C SER A 253 -10.43 -7.45 11.96
N ILE A 254 -11.42 -8.34 12.03
CA ILE A 254 -12.40 -8.59 10.98
C ILE A 254 -13.22 -7.32 10.73
N LYS A 255 -13.79 -6.73 11.79
CA LYS A 255 -14.53 -5.46 11.71
C LYS A 255 -13.71 -4.34 11.09
N ALA A 256 -12.45 -4.19 11.52
CA ALA A 256 -11.55 -3.17 10.99
C ALA A 256 -11.23 -3.38 9.50
N TYR A 257 -11.11 -4.63 9.05
CA TYR A 257 -10.91 -4.96 7.64
C TYR A 257 -12.14 -4.61 6.80
N ILE A 258 -13.33 -5.07 7.22
CA ILE A 258 -14.59 -4.81 6.52
C ILE A 258 -14.85 -3.32 6.39
N HIS A 259 -14.67 -2.57 7.49
CA HIS A 259 -14.81 -1.12 7.47
C HIS A 259 -13.82 -0.43 6.51
N ARG A 260 -12.57 -0.92 6.41
CA ARG A 260 -11.62 -0.40 5.42
C ARG A 260 -12.07 -0.71 3.99
N GLN A 261 -12.57 -1.93 3.76
CA GLN A 261 -13.05 -2.36 2.44
C GLN A 261 -14.24 -1.50 1.98
N LEU A 262 -15.23 -1.29 2.84
CA LEU A 262 -16.40 -0.44 2.55
C LEU A 262 -16.01 1.00 2.19
N ARG A 263 -14.98 1.56 2.84
CA ARG A 263 -14.46 2.90 2.47
C ARG A 263 -13.74 2.93 1.12
N CYS A 264 -13.14 1.83 0.71
CA CYS A 264 -12.51 1.71 -0.60
C CYS A 264 -13.55 1.56 -1.70
N ASP A 265 -14.62 0.81 -1.45
CA ASP A 265 -15.66 0.52 -2.43
C ASP A 265 -16.68 1.66 -2.56
N ASN A 266 -16.92 2.42 -1.49
CA ASN A 266 -17.85 3.56 -1.49
C ASN A 266 -17.20 4.85 -0.93
N PRO A 267 -16.67 5.73 -1.80
CA PRO A 267 -16.04 6.98 -1.39
C PRO A 267 -16.96 7.94 -0.64
N GLN A 268 -18.29 7.87 -0.88
CA GLN A 268 -19.26 8.74 -0.21
C GLN A 268 -19.32 8.49 1.30
N PHE A 269 -18.90 7.31 1.75
CA PHE A 269 -18.86 6.93 3.16
C PHE A 269 -17.90 7.79 4.01
N ASN A 270 -16.94 8.48 3.39
CA ASN A 270 -16.02 9.35 4.11
C ASN A 270 -16.64 10.71 4.50
N ASN A 271 -17.75 11.12 3.88
CA ASN A 271 -18.31 12.46 4.07
C ASN A 271 -19.31 12.57 5.24
N ASN A 272 -19.82 11.44 5.76
CA ASN A 272 -20.83 11.41 6.82
C ASN A 272 -20.26 11.18 8.22
N LYS A 273 -18.97 11.47 8.44
CA LYS A 273 -18.42 11.55 9.80
C LYS A 273 -18.76 12.92 10.39
N VAL A 274 -19.93 13.00 11.01
CA VAL A 274 -20.26 13.98 12.06
C VAL A 274 -19.78 13.42 13.39
#